data_AF-A0A3R8UMP2-F1
#
_entry.id   AF-A0A3R8UMP2-F1
#
_cell.length_a   1.000
_cell.length_b   1.000
_cell.length_c   1.000
_cell.angle_alpha   90.00
_cell.angle_beta   90.00
_cell.angle_gamma   90.00
#
_symmetry.space_group_name_H-M   'P 1'
#
loop_
_entity.id
_entity.type
_entity.pdbx_description
1 polymer ?
#
loop_
_entity_poly.entity_id
_entity_poly.type
_entity_poly.pdbx_seq_one_letter_code
_entity_poly.pdbx_strand_id
1 'polypeptide(L)'
;MSITIKNKEVLQSYILTTAKYDFSVYEKRILYRIIELNQNLIEGKKLSDRYQVNSTLFKSKEYVMPISAFLTTEDSKTDKNHSRIKKALKGLQQKIIEYEDEDVYRSAGIVFNVEINKTRTENVTFYVADFIYQALMDFSKGYRKYELKVAMQFESIYAMRFYELFSAQKTPINYSIEKLKEMFGITDKYKENKDFIKYVIVSAKKELDKCSPYTFHYETIKTGRKITSIHFVPIYQPQFEDEDIKKQNLNKKMSNRWFIPKNIEDYLTHNFQFTERELNNNLNLFESVYKYFSEEETLDFLAEIREPSSYADNRKGFIIGALKKKVEKKFEEIYLK
;
A
#
# COMPACT_ATOMS: atom_id res chain seq x y z
N MET A 1 -4.59 3.29 23.32
CA MET A 1 -3.96 2.11 22.69
C MET A 1 -3.44 2.53 21.34
N SER A 2 -2.12 2.54 21.15
CA SER A 2 -1.48 2.86 19.87
C SER A 2 -1.88 1.83 18.80
N ILE A 3 -2.21 2.31 17.60
CA ILE A 3 -2.41 1.43 16.46
C ILE A 3 -1.03 1.01 15.97
N THR A 4 -0.72 -0.28 16.11
CA THR A 4 0.49 -0.84 15.50
C THR A 4 0.19 -1.05 14.01
N ILE A 5 0.83 -0.27 13.16
CA ILE A 5 0.76 -0.47 11.70
C ILE A 5 1.46 -1.79 11.39
N LYS A 6 0.69 -2.83 11.07
CA LYS A 6 1.23 -4.09 10.56
C LYS A 6 1.84 -3.82 9.20
N ASN A 7 3.10 -4.20 9.01
CA ASN A 7 3.76 -4.00 7.74
C ASN A 7 3.17 -4.91 6.67
N LYS A 8 3.12 -4.39 5.44
CA LYS A 8 2.68 -5.11 4.25
C LYS A 8 3.06 -4.32 3.00
N GLU A 9 3.11 -5.02 1.88
CA GLU A 9 3.25 -4.41 0.57
C GLU A 9 1.92 -3.79 0.12
N VAL A 10 1.98 -2.57 -0.40
CA VAL A 10 0.85 -1.83 -0.97
C VAL A 10 1.19 -1.46 -2.42
N LEU A 11 0.21 -1.55 -3.31
CA LEU A 11 0.33 -1.13 -4.70
C LEU A 11 -0.16 0.30 -4.88
N GLN A 12 0.67 1.18 -5.42
CA GLN A 12 0.25 2.53 -5.78
C GLN A 12 0.24 2.67 -7.30
N SER A 13 -0.83 3.25 -7.82
CA SER A 13 -0.93 3.61 -9.24
C SER A 13 0.27 4.46 -9.67
N TYR A 14 0.84 4.13 -10.84
CA TYR A 14 1.91 4.95 -11.40
C TYR A 14 1.44 6.36 -11.77
N ILE A 15 0.14 6.54 -12.04
CA ILE A 15 -0.48 7.86 -12.23
C ILE A 15 -0.28 8.70 -10.98
N LEU A 16 -0.56 8.15 -9.79
CA LEU A 16 -0.35 8.86 -8.53
C LEU A 16 1.14 9.08 -8.24
N THR A 17 1.98 8.09 -8.50
CA THR A 17 3.44 8.22 -8.31
C THR A 17 4.00 9.38 -9.14
N THR A 18 3.48 9.62 -10.35
CA THR A 18 3.98 10.67 -11.25
C THR A 18 3.15 11.95 -11.27
N ALA A 19 2.05 12.01 -10.51
CA ALA A 19 1.19 13.18 -10.39
C ALA A 19 1.96 14.39 -9.85
N LYS A 20 1.56 15.58 -10.29
CA LYS A 20 2.14 16.87 -9.90
C LYS A 20 1.45 17.39 -8.64
N TYR A 21 2.10 17.30 -7.48
CA TYR A 21 1.52 17.79 -6.23
C TYR A 21 2.59 18.13 -5.17
N ASP A 22 2.27 19.08 -4.28
CA ASP A 22 3.03 19.40 -3.05
C ASP A 22 2.17 19.02 -1.82
N PHE A 23 2.15 17.72 -1.50
CA PHE A 23 1.44 17.20 -0.32
C PHE A 23 2.32 17.30 0.92
N SER A 24 1.73 17.48 2.08
CA SER A 24 2.43 17.26 3.35
C SER A 24 2.58 15.77 3.66
N VAL A 25 3.49 15.45 4.57
CA VAL A 25 3.69 14.11 5.15
C VAL A 25 2.37 13.48 5.60
N TYR A 26 1.54 14.23 6.35
CA TYR A 26 0.29 13.71 6.88
C TYR A 26 -0.78 13.53 5.79
N GLU A 27 -0.76 14.35 4.74
CA GLU A 27 -1.65 14.15 3.58
C GLU A 27 -1.30 12.86 2.83
N LYS A 28 0.00 12.56 2.67
CA LYS A 28 0.45 11.28 2.11
C LYS A 28 0.06 10.10 2.98
N ARG A 29 0.19 10.21 4.30
CA ARG A 29 -0.25 9.14 5.22
C ARG A 29 -1.75 8.87 5.12
N ILE A 30 -2.58 9.90 4.99
CA ILE A 30 -4.02 9.73 4.73
C ILE A 30 -4.25 8.98 3.41
N LEU A 31 -3.57 9.37 2.33
CA LEU A 31 -3.67 8.69 1.03
C LEU A 31 -3.22 7.22 1.10
N TYR A 32 -2.13 6.93 1.82
CA TYR A 32 -1.69 5.54 2.01
C TYR A 32 -2.74 4.69 2.69
N ARG A 33 -3.43 5.23 3.71
CA ARG A 33 -4.53 4.52 4.38
C ARG A 33 -5.73 4.32 3.46
N ILE A 34 -6.08 5.29 2.62
CA ILE A 34 -7.15 5.14 1.62
C ILE A 34 -6.80 3.99 0.65
N ILE A 35 -5.61 4.04 0.06
CA ILE A 35 -5.12 3.03 -0.89
C ILE A 35 -5.09 1.63 -0.27
N GLU A 36 -4.60 1.54 0.97
CA GLU A 36 -4.54 0.30 1.73
C GLU A 36 -5.93 -0.31 1.97
N LEU A 37 -6.89 0.49 2.45
CA LEU A 37 -8.23 0.00 2.75
C LEU A 37 -8.95 -0.46 1.48
N ASN A 38 -8.78 0.29 0.38
CA ASN A 38 -9.33 -0.09 -0.91
C ASN A 38 -8.77 -1.41 -1.44
N GLN A 39 -7.46 -1.63 -1.30
CA GLN A 39 -6.85 -2.91 -1.69
C GLN A 39 -7.32 -4.06 -0.82
N ASN A 40 -7.44 -3.88 0.50
CA ASN A 40 -8.00 -4.91 1.36
C ASN A 40 -9.42 -5.31 0.90
N LEU A 41 -10.25 -4.34 0.51
CA LEU A 41 -11.60 -4.62 -0.01
C LEU A 41 -11.57 -5.38 -1.34
N ILE A 42 -10.71 -4.97 -2.29
CA ILE A 42 -10.54 -5.66 -3.59
C ILE A 42 -10.10 -7.12 -3.38
N GLU A 43 -9.25 -7.36 -2.38
CA GLU A 43 -8.79 -8.70 -2.01
C GLU A 43 -9.82 -9.51 -1.20
N GLY A 44 -11.01 -8.95 -0.92
CA GLY A 44 -12.05 -9.60 -0.12
C GLY A 44 -11.71 -9.76 1.36
N LYS A 45 -10.75 -9.00 1.88
CA LYS A 45 -10.34 -9.06 3.30
C LYS A 45 -11.35 -8.32 4.18
N LYS A 46 -11.74 -8.94 5.28
CA LYS A 46 -12.51 -8.27 6.34
C LYS A 46 -11.66 -7.15 6.95
N LEU A 47 -12.18 -5.93 6.97
CA LEU A 47 -11.57 -4.81 7.67
C LEU A 47 -11.74 -5.00 9.19
N SER A 48 -10.80 -4.48 9.98
CA SER A 48 -11.00 -4.40 11.44
C SER A 48 -12.18 -3.49 11.75
N ASP A 49 -12.93 -3.78 12.81
CA ASP A 49 -14.14 -3.05 13.23
C ASP A 49 -13.94 -1.53 13.45
N ARG A 50 -12.68 -1.08 13.55
CA ARG A 50 -12.31 0.34 13.64
C ARG A 50 -12.28 1.06 12.30
N TYR A 51 -12.33 0.33 11.19
CA TYR A 51 -12.28 0.85 9.84
C TYR A 51 -13.56 0.49 9.10
N GLN A 52 -14.15 1.48 8.42
CA GLN A 52 -15.29 1.25 7.54
C GLN A 52 -15.03 1.94 6.21
N VAL A 53 -15.41 1.28 5.12
CA VAL A 53 -15.40 1.86 3.78
C VAL A 53 -16.70 1.48 3.09
N ASN A 54 -17.56 2.47 2.88
CA ASN A 54 -18.91 2.27 2.36
C ASN A 54 -19.07 2.96 1.00
N SER A 55 -19.76 2.32 0.07
CA SER A 55 -20.21 3.01 -1.15
C SER A 55 -21.44 3.84 -0.82
N THR A 56 -21.48 5.08 -1.27
CA THR A 56 -22.64 5.96 -1.10
C THR A 56 -23.53 5.94 -2.35
N LEU A 57 -24.77 6.41 -2.20
CA LEU A 57 -25.69 6.63 -3.32
C LEU A 57 -25.21 7.75 -4.27
N PHE A 58 -24.29 8.60 -3.82
CA PHE A 58 -23.85 9.80 -4.52
C PHE A 58 -22.48 9.62 -5.21
N LYS A 59 -22.22 8.43 -5.75
CA LYS A 59 -20.97 8.13 -6.46
C LYS A 59 -19.73 8.55 -5.65
N SER A 60 -19.67 8.14 -4.38
CA SER A 60 -18.52 8.37 -3.52
C SER A 60 -18.27 7.19 -2.59
N LYS A 61 -17.09 7.18 -1.98
CA LYS A 61 -16.70 6.23 -0.94
C LYS A 61 -16.58 6.99 0.38
N GLU A 62 -17.33 6.56 1.37
CA GLU A 62 -17.18 7.02 2.76
C GLU A 62 -16.07 6.21 3.43
N TYR A 63 -15.18 6.88 4.16
CA TYR A 63 -14.14 6.28 4.97
C TYR A 63 -14.33 6.69 6.42
N VAL A 64 -14.36 5.70 7.32
CA VAL A 64 -14.35 5.90 8.78
C VAL A 64 -13.11 5.24 9.35
N MET A 65 -12.27 6.00 10.05
CA MET A 65 -11.09 5.46 10.74
C MET A 65 -10.64 6.34 11.91
N PRO A 66 -9.98 5.78 12.94
CA PRO A 66 -9.47 6.56 14.06
C PRO A 66 -8.31 7.47 13.63
N ILE A 67 -8.16 8.63 14.27
CA ILE A 67 -7.04 9.57 14.01
C ILE A 67 -5.67 8.87 14.10
N SER A 68 -5.52 7.91 15.01
CA SER A 68 -4.29 7.13 15.19
C SER A 68 -3.89 6.29 13.98
N ALA A 69 -4.79 6.06 13.01
CA ALA A 69 -4.46 5.37 11.76
C ALA A 69 -3.46 6.15 10.89
N PHE A 70 -3.35 7.47 11.09
CA PHE A 70 -2.48 8.35 10.30
C PHE A 70 -1.14 8.68 10.98
N LEU A 71 -0.90 8.13 12.17
CA LEU A 71 0.22 8.47 13.03
C LEU A 71 1.24 7.34 13.07
N THR A 72 2.51 7.69 13.21
CA THR A 72 3.54 6.71 13.58
C THR A 72 3.50 6.41 15.08
N THR A 73 4.24 5.38 15.49
CA THR A 73 4.47 5.08 16.92
C THR A 73 5.09 6.27 17.65
N GLU A 74 5.95 7.04 16.98
CA GLU A 74 6.60 8.22 17.55
C GLU A 74 5.65 9.42 17.61
N ASP A 75 4.86 9.67 16.55
CA ASP A 75 3.84 10.72 16.55
C ASP A 75 2.87 10.56 17.70
N SER A 76 2.47 9.31 17.99
CA SER A 76 1.51 8.96 19.03
C SER A 76 1.93 9.40 20.44
N LYS A 77 3.19 9.77 20.65
CA LYS A 77 3.72 10.31 21.90
C LYS A 77 3.61 11.84 22.02
N THR A 78 3.08 12.53 21.00
CA THR A 78 3.03 13.99 20.92
C THR A 78 1.61 14.55 21.04
N ASP A 79 1.45 15.68 21.72
CA ASP A 79 0.12 16.29 21.98
C ASP A 79 -0.48 17.05 20.76
N LYS A 80 0.27 17.18 19.66
CA LYS A 80 -0.15 18.00 18.49
C LYS A 80 -0.79 17.22 17.35
N ASN A 81 -1.04 15.92 17.54
CA ASN A 81 -1.52 15.03 16.48
C ASN A 81 -2.86 15.46 15.86
N HIS A 82 -3.84 15.82 16.69
CA HIS A 82 -5.16 16.25 16.22
C HIS A 82 -5.10 17.45 15.28
N SER A 83 -4.31 18.47 15.66
CA SER A 83 -4.15 19.67 14.86
C SER A 83 -3.48 19.37 13.52
N ARG A 84 -2.45 18.50 13.52
CA ARG A 84 -1.73 18.09 12.30
C ARG A 84 -2.65 17.34 11.34
N ILE A 85 -3.41 16.35 11.81
CA ILE A 85 -4.33 15.57 10.98
C ILE A 85 -5.48 16.44 10.47
N LYS A 86 -6.06 17.31 11.31
CA LYS A 86 -7.09 18.26 10.88
C LYS A 86 -6.57 19.21 9.79
N LYS A 87 -5.33 19.70 9.93
CA LYS A 87 -4.68 20.54 8.91
C LYS A 87 -4.48 19.77 7.59
N ALA A 88 -4.05 18.51 7.66
CA ALA A 88 -3.86 17.67 6.49
C ALA A 88 -5.19 17.38 5.77
N LEU A 89 -6.24 17.01 6.49
CA LEU A 89 -7.59 16.81 5.92
C LEU A 89 -8.14 18.09 5.28
N LYS A 90 -7.93 19.25 5.91
CA LYS A 90 -8.28 20.55 5.30
C LYS A 90 -7.47 20.81 4.02
N GLY A 91 -6.17 20.51 4.03
CA GLY A 91 -5.32 20.66 2.87
C GLY A 91 -5.73 19.74 1.71
N LEU A 92 -6.13 18.50 1.98
CA LEU A 92 -6.66 17.59 0.95
C LEU A 92 -8.00 18.07 0.38
N GLN A 93 -8.88 18.66 1.20
CA GLN A 93 -10.14 19.26 0.73
C GLN A 93 -9.91 20.41 -0.27
N GLN A 94 -8.82 21.16 -0.10
CA GLN A 94 -8.48 22.31 -0.93
C GLN A 94 -7.75 21.92 -2.23
N LYS A 95 -7.27 20.68 -2.33
CA LYS A 95 -6.59 20.18 -3.52
C LYS A 95 -7.62 19.54 -4.44
N ILE A 96 -8.02 20.32 -5.44
CA ILE A 96 -9.03 19.95 -6.42
C ILE A 96 -8.41 19.05 -7.50
N ILE A 97 -9.09 17.95 -7.78
CA ILE A 97 -8.83 17.09 -8.93
C ILE A 97 -9.97 17.29 -9.91
N GLU A 98 -9.61 17.56 -11.16
CA GLU A 98 -10.51 17.72 -12.29
C GLU A 98 -10.42 16.48 -13.17
N TYR A 99 -11.56 16.04 -13.66
CA TYR A 99 -11.72 14.96 -14.62
C TYR A 99 -12.65 15.47 -15.72
N GLU A 100 -12.23 15.36 -16.96
CA GLU A 100 -13.00 15.79 -18.13
C GLU A 100 -12.83 14.77 -19.25
N ASP A 101 -13.95 14.33 -19.81
CA ASP A 101 -14.03 13.57 -21.05
C ASP A 101 -14.99 14.26 -22.03
N GLU A 102 -15.35 13.59 -23.14
CA GLU A 102 -16.21 14.16 -24.17
C GLU A 102 -17.62 14.51 -23.66
N ASP A 103 -18.10 13.84 -22.60
CA ASP A 103 -19.47 13.93 -22.12
C ASP A 103 -19.60 14.65 -20.76
N VAL A 104 -18.60 14.53 -19.89
CA VAL A 104 -18.71 14.91 -18.48
C VAL A 104 -17.47 15.62 -17.97
N TYR A 105 -17.69 16.81 -17.40
CA TYR A 105 -16.74 17.49 -16.51
C TYR A 105 -17.09 17.21 -15.04
N ARG A 106 -16.08 16.81 -14.24
CA ARG A 106 -16.19 16.57 -12.80
C ARG A 106 -15.03 17.22 -12.07
N SER A 107 -15.30 17.78 -10.91
CA SER A 107 -14.29 18.39 -10.06
C SER A 107 -14.62 18.15 -8.59
N ALA A 108 -13.63 17.75 -7.80
CA ALA A 108 -13.78 17.54 -6.38
C ALA A 108 -12.44 17.65 -5.65
N GLY A 109 -12.48 18.04 -4.37
CA GLY A 109 -11.33 17.88 -3.48
C GLY A 109 -10.98 16.40 -3.31
N ILE A 110 -9.70 16.10 -3.07
CA ILE A 110 -9.22 14.71 -2.86
C ILE A 110 -10.03 13.99 -1.77
N VAL A 111 -10.35 14.71 -0.70
CA VAL A 111 -11.34 14.30 0.29
C VAL A 111 -12.36 15.42 0.47
N PHE A 112 -13.58 15.11 0.90
CA PHE A 112 -14.62 16.09 1.23
C PHE A 112 -15.49 15.63 2.40
N ASN A 113 -16.33 16.52 2.93
CA ASN A 113 -17.24 16.29 4.06
C ASN A 113 -16.54 15.62 5.25
N VAL A 114 -15.46 16.25 5.71
CA VAL A 114 -14.66 15.75 6.84
C VAL A 114 -15.37 16.03 8.16
N GLU A 115 -15.69 14.97 8.90
CA GLU A 115 -16.20 15.02 10.27
C GLU A 115 -15.19 14.37 11.22
N ILE A 116 -14.96 14.97 12.39
CA ILE A 116 -14.15 14.39 13.45
C ILE A 116 -15.02 14.27 14.69
N ASN A 117 -15.39 13.04 15.03
CA ASN A 117 -16.15 12.75 16.23
C ASN A 117 -15.23 12.84 17.45
N LYS A 118 -15.52 13.74 18.39
CA LYS A 118 -14.69 14.00 19.59
C LYS A 118 -14.93 13.02 20.76
N THR A 119 -15.62 11.91 20.52
CA THR A 119 -15.81 10.85 21.52
C THR A 119 -14.52 10.05 21.76
N ARG A 120 -14.54 9.10 22.70
CA ARG A 120 -13.37 8.33 23.16
C ARG A 120 -12.58 7.59 22.07
N THR A 121 -13.17 7.33 20.90
CA THR A 121 -12.51 6.65 19.77
C THR A 121 -11.88 7.60 18.75
N GLU A 122 -12.29 8.87 18.75
CA GLU A 122 -11.79 9.93 17.87
C GLU A 122 -11.73 9.54 16.39
N ASN A 123 -12.87 9.06 15.88
CA ASN A 123 -13.01 8.66 14.49
C ASN A 123 -13.11 9.90 13.58
N VAL A 124 -12.41 9.81 12.45
CA VAL A 124 -12.57 10.71 11.31
C VAL A 124 -13.46 10.02 10.29
N THR A 125 -14.48 10.71 9.83
CA THR A 125 -15.28 10.36 8.67
C THR A 125 -14.97 11.33 7.55
N PHE A 126 -14.73 10.84 6.34
CA PHE A 126 -14.57 11.68 5.15
C PHE A 126 -14.93 10.90 3.89
N TYR A 127 -15.09 11.61 2.78
CA TYR A 127 -15.55 11.04 1.53
C TYR A 127 -14.53 11.27 0.42
N VAL A 128 -14.42 10.31 -0.49
CA VAL A 128 -13.64 10.40 -1.73
C VAL A 128 -14.59 10.20 -2.89
N ALA A 129 -14.57 11.10 -3.87
CA ALA A 129 -15.40 10.97 -5.06
C ALA A 129 -15.00 9.71 -5.83
N ASP A 130 -15.97 9.01 -6.42
CA ASP A 130 -15.71 7.76 -7.17
C ASP A 130 -14.62 7.93 -8.24
N PHE A 131 -14.62 9.00 -9.03
CA PHE A 131 -13.61 9.20 -10.07
C PHE A 131 -12.19 9.35 -9.51
N ILE A 132 -12.04 9.94 -8.32
CA ILE A 132 -10.77 10.01 -7.59
C ILE A 132 -10.40 8.62 -7.06
N TYR A 133 -11.35 7.89 -6.48
CA TYR A 133 -11.14 6.50 -6.08
C TYR A 133 -10.68 5.63 -7.26
N GLN A 134 -11.31 5.76 -8.42
CA GLN A 134 -10.93 5.03 -9.64
C GLN A 134 -9.52 5.41 -10.08
N ALA A 135 -9.17 6.70 -10.08
CA ALA A 135 -7.81 7.14 -10.41
C ALA A 135 -6.75 6.59 -9.42
N LEU A 136 -7.07 6.52 -8.12
CA LEU A 136 -6.17 5.94 -7.12
C LEU A 136 -5.94 4.44 -7.35
N MET A 137 -6.96 3.73 -7.83
CA MET A 137 -6.95 2.28 -8.10
C MET A 137 -6.68 1.93 -9.57
N ASP A 138 -6.36 2.92 -10.42
CA ASP A 138 -6.06 2.69 -11.83
C ASP A 138 -4.60 2.26 -11.99
N PHE A 139 -4.39 0.97 -12.26
CA PHE A 139 -3.08 0.38 -12.50
C PHE A 139 -2.76 0.17 -13.98
N SER A 140 -3.59 0.72 -14.91
CA SER A 140 -3.44 0.55 -16.35
C SER A 140 -2.12 1.09 -16.90
N LYS A 141 -1.57 2.13 -16.26
CA LYS A 141 -0.26 2.73 -16.57
C LYS A 141 0.89 2.12 -15.76
N GLY A 142 0.64 0.98 -15.13
CA GLY A 142 1.55 0.31 -14.20
C GLY A 142 1.39 0.80 -12.76
N TYR A 143 2.25 0.27 -11.89
CA TYR A 143 2.19 0.51 -10.47
C TYR A 143 3.58 0.52 -9.83
N ARG A 144 3.63 0.97 -8.59
CA ARG A 144 4.77 0.84 -7.69
C ARG A 144 4.34 0.04 -6.47
N LYS A 145 5.24 -0.83 -5.99
CA LYS A 145 5.01 -1.66 -4.82
C LYS A 145 5.96 -1.21 -3.74
N TYR A 146 5.45 -0.90 -2.55
CA TYR A 146 6.26 -0.45 -1.42
C TYR A 146 5.72 -0.98 -0.09
N GLU A 147 6.56 -0.93 0.95
CA GLU A 147 6.16 -1.33 2.30
C GLU A 147 5.44 -0.18 3.01
N LEU A 148 4.20 -0.42 3.43
CA LEU A 148 3.35 0.61 4.03
C LEU A 148 3.96 1.18 5.32
N LYS A 149 4.53 0.32 6.18
CA LYS A 149 5.08 0.76 7.46
C LYS A 149 6.28 1.68 7.24
N VAL A 150 7.16 1.33 6.30
CA VAL A 150 8.30 2.17 5.91
C VAL A 150 7.82 3.51 5.35
N ALA A 151 6.88 3.48 4.40
CA ALA A 151 6.33 4.69 3.79
C ALA A 151 5.68 5.63 4.84
N MET A 152 5.03 5.07 5.86
CA MET A 152 4.42 5.83 6.96
C MET A 152 5.46 6.45 7.89
N GLN A 153 6.65 5.86 8.04
CA GLN A 153 7.68 6.30 8.98
C GLN A 153 8.46 7.54 8.51
N PHE A 154 8.51 7.81 7.21
CA PHE A 154 9.24 8.98 6.71
C PHE A 154 8.71 10.30 7.30
N GLU A 155 9.65 11.20 7.55
CA GLU A 155 9.46 12.57 8.00
C GLU A 155 9.61 13.56 6.84
N SER A 156 10.35 13.22 5.79
CA SER A 156 10.44 14.02 4.57
C SER A 156 9.41 13.58 3.53
N ILE A 157 8.66 14.54 3.01
CA ILE A 157 7.83 14.32 1.82
C ILE A 157 8.69 13.88 0.63
N TYR A 158 9.92 14.38 0.51
CA TYR A 158 10.80 14.01 -0.59
C TYR A 158 11.27 12.56 -0.46
N ALA A 159 11.54 12.07 0.75
CA ALA A 159 11.85 10.67 0.99
C ALA A 159 10.67 9.77 0.58
N MET A 160 9.44 10.14 0.96
CA MET A 160 8.24 9.44 0.50
C MET A 160 8.15 9.38 -1.03
N ARG A 161 8.30 10.52 -1.71
CA ARG A 161 8.21 10.59 -3.18
C ARG A 161 9.27 9.76 -3.88
N PHE A 162 10.53 9.81 -3.41
CA PHE A 162 11.60 9.00 -4.00
C PHE A 162 11.46 7.51 -3.66
N TYR A 163 11.00 7.17 -2.46
CA TYR A 163 10.68 5.80 -2.11
C TYR A 163 9.62 5.23 -3.05
N GLU A 164 8.53 5.95 -3.28
CA GLU A 164 7.49 5.55 -4.23
C GLU A 164 8.02 5.41 -5.66
N LEU A 165 8.91 6.30 -6.10
CA LEU A 165 9.48 6.27 -7.45
C LEU A 165 10.38 5.05 -7.68
N PHE A 166 11.20 4.69 -6.67
CA PHE A 166 12.28 3.71 -6.82
C PHE A 166 12.01 2.36 -6.16
N SER A 167 10.97 2.23 -5.32
CA SER A 167 10.64 0.96 -4.70
C SER A 167 10.34 -0.11 -5.75
N ALA A 168 11.02 -1.24 -5.60
CA ALA A 168 11.05 -2.37 -6.54
C ALA A 168 11.49 -2.04 -7.99
N GLN A 169 12.00 -0.84 -8.25
CA GLN A 169 12.57 -0.48 -9.54
C GLN A 169 14.00 -1.00 -9.64
N LYS A 170 14.37 -1.53 -10.80
CA LYS A 170 15.72 -2.05 -11.09
C LYS A 170 16.45 -1.26 -12.16
N THR A 171 15.70 -0.56 -13.02
CA THR A 171 16.29 0.16 -14.15
C THR A 171 16.72 1.55 -13.72
N PRO A 172 17.96 1.96 -14.03
CA PRO A 172 18.37 3.35 -13.93
C PRO A 172 17.46 4.27 -14.75
N ILE A 173 17.30 5.52 -14.30
CA ILE A 173 16.41 6.49 -14.93
C ILE A 173 16.97 7.91 -14.84
N ASN A 174 16.81 8.67 -15.92
CA ASN A 174 17.18 10.07 -15.98
C ASN A 174 15.95 10.95 -15.76
N TYR A 175 16.08 11.98 -14.93
CA TYR A 175 15.11 13.07 -14.86
C TYR A 175 15.79 14.41 -15.03
N SER A 176 15.17 15.32 -15.79
CA SER A 176 15.54 16.73 -15.71
C SER A 176 15.16 17.30 -14.34
N ILE A 177 15.89 18.31 -13.88
CA ILE A 177 15.58 18.97 -12.61
C ILE A 177 14.21 19.65 -12.69
N GLU A 178 13.90 20.24 -13.83
CA GLU A 178 12.62 20.87 -14.13
C GLU A 178 11.48 19.86 -13.99
N LYS A 179 11.64 18.65 -14.56
CA LYS A 179 10.62 17.59 -14.46
C LYS A 179 10.40 17.14 -13.01
N LEU A 180 11.46 16.98 -12.23
CA LEU A 180 11.32 16.62 -10.81
C LEU A 180 10.62 17.73 -10.02
N LYS A 181 10.97 18.99 -10.28
CA LYS A 181 10.31 20.15 -9.64
C LYS A 181 8.83 20.21 -9.97
N GLU A 182 8.46 19.98 -11.23
CA GLU A 182 7.05 19.88 -11.64
C GLU A 182 6.32 18.74 -10.94
N MET A 183 6.90 17.53 -10.96
CA MET A 183 6.31 16.36 -10.31
C MET A 183 6.10 16.63 -8.81
N PHE A 184 7.03 17.29 -8.15
CA PHE A 184 6.96 17.53 -6.71
C PHE A 184 6.19 18.82 -6.35
N GLY A 185 5.62 19.53 -7.33
CA GLY A 185 4.86 20.76 -7.09
C GLY A 185 5.70 21.91 -6.54
N ILE A 186 6.98 21.98 -6.89
CA ILE A 186 7.97 22.91 -6.33
C ILE A 186 8.75 23.66 -7.44
N THR A 187 8.10 23.92 -8.57
CA THR A 187 8.68 24.70 -9.69
C THR A 187 9.23 26.04 -9.25
N ASP A 188 8.53 26.71 -8.33
CA ASP A 188 8.89 28.05 -7.84
C ASP A 188 9.89 28.01 -6.67
N LYS A 189 10.29 26.81 -6.21
CA LYS A 189 11.28 26.65 -5.13
C LYS A 189 12.68 26.39 -5.71
N TYR A 190 13.67 26.84 -4.93
CA TYR A 190 15.11 26.69 -5.20
C TYR A 190 15.56 27.35 -6.51
N LYS A 191 16.01 28.60 -6.42
CA LYS A 191 16.54 29.34 -7.59
C LYS A 191 17.71 28.62 -8.25
N GLU A 192 18.61 28.06 -7.45
CA GLU A 192 19.78 27.32 -7.92
C GLU A 192 19.54 25.81 -7.91
N ASN A 193 19.93 25.14 -9.01
CA ASN A 193 19.80 23.68 -9.13
C ASN A 193 20.62 22.92 -8.08
N LYS A 194 21.71 23.52 -7.57
CA LYS A 194 22.49 22.96 -6.45
C LYS A 194 21.69 22.90 -5.16
N ASP A 195 20.87 23.91 -4.88
CA ASP A 195 20.02 23.94 -3.68
C ASP A 195 18.92 22.89 -3.78
N PHE A 196 18.31 22.74 -4.96
CA PHE A 196 17.36 21.65 -5.21
C PHE A 196 17.99 20.29 -4.89
N ILE A 197 19.19 20.01 -5.43
CA ILE A 197 19.89 18.74 -5.16
C ILE A 197 20.15 18.57 -3.65
N LYS A 198 20.64 19.61 -2.97
CA LYS A 198 20.98 19.56 -1.54
C LYS A 198 19.75 19.33 -0.65
N TYR A 199 18.67 20.07 -0.86
CA TYR A 199 17.51 20.07 0.03
C TYR A 199 16.45 19.03 -0.32
N VAL A 200 16.43 18.56 -1.57
CA VAL A 200 15.45 17.57 -2.05
C VAL A 200 16.09 16.19 -2.18
N ILE A 201 17.11 16.07 -3.03
CA ILE A 201 17.70 14.76 -3.39
C ILE A 201 18.56 14.22 -2.25
N VAL A 202 19.54 15.00 -1.78
CA VAL A 202 20.48 14.57 -0.72
C VAL A 202 19.74 14.33 0.59
N SER A 203 18.80 15.22 0.93
CA SER A 203 17.95 15.09 2.13
C SER A 203 17.14 13.79 2.10
N ALA A 204 16.43 13.53 1.00
CA ALA A 204 15.65 12.30 0.84
C ALA A 204 16.53 11.05 0.88
N LYS A 205 17.67 11.06 0.15
CA LYS A 205 18.61 9.95 0.15
C LYS A 205 19.11 9.61 1.55
N LYS A 206 19.50 10.63 2.34
CA LYS A 206 19.99 10.44 3.71
C LYS A 206 18.97 9.70 4.60
N GLU A 207 17.70 10.02 4.43
CA GLU A 207 16.62 9.36 5.16
C GLU A 207 16.40 7.92 4.67
N LEU A 208 16.32 7.71 3.34
CA LEU A 208 16.15 6.38 2.75
C LEU A 208 17.30 5.42 3.12
N ASP A 209 18.54 5.90 3.08
CA ASP A 209 19.73 5.12 3.45
C ASP A 209 19.69 4.63 4.91
N LYS A 210 18.92 5.29 5.78
CA LYS A 210 18.85 4.95 7.21
C LYS A 210 17.81 3.88 7.54
N CYS A 211 16.71 3.81 6.79
CA CYS A 211 15.54 3.03 7.23
C CYS A 211 14.69 2.39 6.12
N SER A 212 15.09 2.49 4.85
CA SER A 212 14.27 2.02 3.74
C SER A 212 14.88 0.80 3.04
N PRO A 213 14.10 -0.23 2.66
CA PRO A 213 14.56 -1.32 1.81
C PRO A 213 14.95 -0.86 0.41
N TYR A 214 14.58 0.37 0.00
CA TYR A 214 14.96 0.93 -1.29
C TYR A 214 15.51 2.35 -1.13
N THR A 215 16.65 2.59 -1.78
CA THR A 215 17.30 3.90 -1.91
C THR A 215 17.76 4.07 -3.36
N PHE A 216 18.63 5.04 -3.61
CA PHE A 216 19.23 5.28 -4.91
C PHE A 216 20.65 5.84 -4.78
N HIS A 217 21.47 5.59 -5.80
CA HIS A 217 22.61 6.42 -6.13
C HIS A 217 22.19 7.48 -7.15
N TYR A 218 22.92 8.60 -7.20
CA TYR A 218 22.64 9.65 -8.19
C TYR A 218 23.92 10.30 -8.72
N GLU A 219 23.90 10.64 -10.00
CA GLU A 219 24.94 11.41 -10.66
C GLU A 219 24.33 12.63 -11.36
N THR A 220 25.05 13.75 -11.35
CA THR A 220 24.58 14.98 -12.00
C THR A 220 24.99 15.01 -13.46
N ILE A 221 24.04 15.25 -14.36
CA ILE A 221 24.29 15.48 -15.78
C ILE A 221 24.29 16.99 -16.03
N LYS A 222 25.34 17.48 -16.69
CA LYS A 222 25.52 18.90 -17.01
C LYS A 222 25.30 19.17 -18.49
N THR A 223 24.70 20.33 -18.77
CA THR A 223 24.68 20.94 -20.10
C THR A 223 25.50 22.23 -20.02
N GLY A 224 26.67 22.22 -20.64
CA GLY A 224 27.69 23.25 -20.42
C GLY A 224 28.12 23.32 -18.96
N ARG A 225 28.00 24.49 -18.32
CA ARG A 225 28.36 24.69 -16.90
C ARG A 225 27.22 24.36 -15.91
N LYS A 226 25.98 24.24 -16.39
CA LYS A 226 24.79 24.08 -15.54
C LYS A 226 24.44 22.60 -15.38
N ILE A 227 24.08 22.19 -14.17
CA ILE A 227 23.48 20.87 -13.93
C ILE A 227 22.02 20.95 -14.39
N THR A 228 21.62 20.09 -15.32
CA THR A 228 20.27 20.11 -15.93
C THR A 228 19.48 18.84 -15.63
N SER A 229 20.16 17.73 -15.35
CA SER A 229 19.49 16.45 -15.12
C SER A 229 20.23 15.61 -14.09
N ILE A 230 19.55 14.60 -13.58
CA ILE A 230 20.07 13.67 -12.59
C ILE A 230 19.87 12.26 -13.14
N HIS A 231 20.95 11.48 -13.18
CA HIS A 231 20.90 10.05 -13.40
C HIS A 231 20.69 9.36 -12.07
N PHE A 232 19.64 8.54 -11.95
CA PHE A 232 19.36 7.77 -10.74
C PHE A 232 19.56 6.28 -11.00
N VAL A 233 20.24 5.62 -10.07
CA VAL A 233 20.38 4.17 -10.03
C VAL A 233 19.69 3.66 -8.76
N PRO A 234 18.52 3.01 -8.87
CA PRO A 234 17.85 2.40 -7.72
C PRO A 234 18.70 1.33 -7.05
N ILE A 235 18.68 1.29 -5.72
CA ILE A 235 19.45 0.35 -4.90
C ILE A 235 18.50 -0.31 -3.90
N TYR A 236 18.54 -1.63 -3.84
CA TYR A 236 17.83 -2.43 -2.84
C TYR A 236 18.74 -2.73 -1.64
N GLN A 237 18.20 -2.52 -0.44
CA GLN A 237 18.88 -2.63 0.85
C GLN A 237 18.21 -3.76 1.67
N PRO A 238 18.64 -5.02 1.50
CA PRO A 238 17.97 -6.19 2.08
C PRO A 238 17.93 -6.18 3.62
N GLN A 239 18.84 -5.46 4.27
CA GLN A 239 18.88 -5.32 5.72
C GLN A 239 17.71 -4.49 6.30
N PHE A 240 17.01 -3.73 5.46
CA PHE A 240 15.85 -2.93 5.86
C PHE A 240 14.53 -3.50 5.31
N GLU A 241 14.56 -4.61 4.57
CA GLU A 241 13.33 -5.30 4.17
C GLU A 241 12.75 -6.03 5.37
N ASP A 242 11.43 -5.96 5.52
CA ASP A 242 10.72 -6.69 6.56
C ASP A 242 10.83 -8.21 6.33
N GLU A 243 11.27 -8.94 7.35
CA GLU A 243 11.53 -10.38 7.23
C GLU A 243 10.27 -11.19 6.87
N ASP A 244 9.08 -10.79 7.31
CA ASP A 244 7.84 -11.47 6.93
C ASP A 244 7.53 -11.23 5.44
N ILE A 245 7.74 -10.01 4.96
CA ILE A 245 7.57 -9.66 3.54
C ILE A 245 8.61 -10.37 2.68
N LYS A 246 9.86 -10.42 3.12
CA LYS A 246 10.95 -11.15 2.47
C LYS A 246 10.65 -12.64 2.37
N LYS A 247 10.22 -13.28 3.46
CA LYS A 247 9.79 -14.69 3.46
C LYS A 247 8.61 -14.89 2.48
N GLN A 248 7.61 -14.01 2.50
CA GLN A 248 6.48 -14.08 1.55
C GLN A 248 6.94 -13.95 0.09
N ASN A 249 7.86 -13.03 -0.20
CA ASN A 249 8.39 -12.81 -1.56
C ASN A 249 9.28 -13.96 -2.04
N LEU A 250 10.04 -14.59 -1.15
CA LEU A 250 10.81 -15.80 -1.44
C LEU A 250 9.88 -16.97 -1.77
N ASN A 251 8.85 -17.18 -0.94
CA ASN A 251 7.89 -18.26 -1.13
C ASN A 251 7.17 -18.14 -2.49
N LYS A 252 6.76 -16.93 -2.89
CA LYS A 252 6.19 -16.69 -4.24
C LYS A 252 7.08 -17.14 -5.41
N LYS A 253 8.40 -17.22 -5.22
CA LYS A 253 9.38 -17.63 -6.25
C LYS A 253 9.78 -19.11 -6.15
N MET A 254 9.42 -19.80 -5.07
CA MET A 254 9.69 -21.22 -4.89
C MET A 254 8.65 -22.07 -5.63
N SER A 255 9.03 -23.26 -6.09
CA SER A 255 8.08 -24.22 -6.65
C SER A 255 7.16 -24.77 -5.55
N ASN A 256 5.86 -24.90 -5.85
CA ASN A 256 4.85 -25.39 -4.91
C ASN A 256 5.10 -26.80 -4.40
N ARG A 257 5.85 -27.61 -5.17
CA ARG A 257 6.07 -29.03 -4.90
C ARG A 257 6.73 -29.34 -3.56
N TRP A 258 7.40 -28.36 -2.94
CA TRP A 258 8.00 -28.52 -1.61
C TRP A 258 7.02 -28.30 -0.45
N PHE A 259 5.87 -27.66 -0.70
CA PHE A 259 4.93 -27.26 0.34
C PHE A 259 3.51 -27.73 0.10
N ILE A 260 3.14 -28.10 -1.13
CA ILE A 260 1.83 -28.63 -1.48
C ILE A 260 2.06 -30.01 -2.14
N PRO A 261 1.68 -31.10 -1.45
CA PRO A 261 1.64 -32.44 -2.01
C PRO A 261 0.81 -32.49 -3.30
N LYS A 262 1.26 -33.32 -4.24
CA LYS A 262 0.74 -33.33 -5.62
C LYS A 262 -0.77 -33.64 -5.69
N ASN A 263 -1.26 -34.55 -4.86
CA ASN A 263 -2.70 -34.86 -4.73
C ASN A 263 -3.54 -33.63 -4.35
N ILE A 264 -3.03 -32.79 -3.44
CA ILE A 264 -3.71 -31.56 -3.00
C ILE A 264 -3.65 -30.50 -4.09
N GLU A 265 -2.48 -30.32 -4.70
CA GLU A 265 -2.30 -29.42 -5.85
C GLU A 265 -3.24 -29.81 -7.00
N ASP A 266 -3.29 -31.09 -7.36
CA ASP A 266 -4.18 -31.64 -8.37
C ASP A 266 -5.64 -31.39 -7.98
N TYR A 267 -6.02 -31.63 -6.72
CA TYR A 267 -7.39 -31.38 -6.26
C TYR A 267 -7.79 -29.90 -6.40
N LEU A 268 -6.94 -28.99 -5.92
CA LEU A 268 -7.19 -27.54 -5.98
C LEU A 268 -7.23 -27.02 -7.43
N THR A 269 -6.37 -27.55 -8.30
CA THR A 269 -6.31 -27.16 -9.71
C THR A 269 -7.53 -27.66 -10.46
N HIS A 270 -7.87 -28.95 -10.35
CA HIS A 270 -8.94 -29.54 -11.14
C HIS A 270 -10.35 -29.20 -10.63
N ASN A 271 -10.54 -29.06 -9.31
CA ASN A 271 -11.88 -28.83 -8.73
C ASN A 271 -12.19 -27.34 -8.49
N PHE A 272 -11.15 -26.52 -8.29
CA PHE A 272 -11.30 -25.10 -7.94
C PHE A 272 -10.58 -24.15 -8.90
N GLN A 273 -9.93 -24.69 -9.94
CA GLN A 273 -9.26 -23.91 -11.00
C GLN A 273 -8.17 -22.99 -10.46
N PHE A 274 -7.52 -23.35 -9.35
CA PHE A 274 -6.32 -22.63 -8.91
C PHE A 274 -5.21 -22.78 -9.95
N THR A 275 -4.55 -21.67 -10.26
CA THR A 275 -3.31 -21.66 -11.03
C THR A 275 -2.12 -21.88 -10.10
N GLU A 276 -1.00 -22.36 -10.64
CA GLU A 276 0.25 -22.51 -9.90
C GLU A 276 0.60 -21.21 -9.16
N ARG A 277 0.62 -20.07 -9.87
CA ARG A 277 0.88 -18.75 -9.28
C ARG A 277 -0.02 -18.40 -8.08
N GLU A 278 -1.31 -18.74 -8.13
CA GLU A 278 -2.24 -18.49 -7.01
C GLU A 278 -1.94 -19.39 -5.81
N LEU A 279 -1.51 -20.63 -6.04
CA LEU A 279 -1.04 -21.53 -4.99
C LEU A 279 0.29 -21.03 -4.38
N ASN A 280 1.25 -20.58 -5.19
CA ASN A 280 2.53 -20.01 -4.71
C ASN A 280 2.27 -18.80 -3.80
N ASN A 281 1.29 -17.96 -4.13
CA ASN A 281 0.91 -16.79 -3.33
C ASN A 281 0.38 -17.16 -1.93
N ASN A 282 0.01 -18.43 -1.71
CA ASN A 282 -0.55 -18.93 -0.45
C ASN A 282 0.35 -19.99 0.23
N LEU A 283 1.63 -20.14 -0.14
CA LEU A 283 2.49 -21.19 0.42
C LEU A 283 2.64 -21.17 1.95
N ASN A 284 2.68 -19.97 2.57
CA ASN A 284 2.70 -19.85 4.04
C ASN A 284 1.45 -20.47 4.70
N LEU A 285 0.29 -20.35 4.04
CA LEU A 285 -0.93 -20.98 4.52
C LEU A 285 -0.80 -22.50 4.43
N PHE A 286 -0.35 -23.03 3.29
CA PHE A 286 -0.17 -24.47 3.13
C PHE A 286 0.90 -25.04 4.08
N GLU A 287 2.02 -24.35 4.29
CA GLU A 287 3.01 -24.67 5.33
C GLU A 287 2.34 -24.79 6.72
N SER A 288 1.46 -23.84 7.05
CA SER A 288 0.71 -23.86 8.31
C SER A 288 -0.34 -24.98 8.36
N VAL A 289 -1.01 -25.26 7.24
CA VAL A 289 -1.96 -26.38 7.14
C VAL A 289 -1.24 -27.70 7.43
N TYR A 290 -0.11 -27.97 6.78
CA TYR A 290 0.66 -29.21 6.99
C TYR A 290 1.37 -29.30 8.34
N LYS A 291 1.58 -28.17 9.01
CA LYS A 291 2.03 -28.18 10.40
C LYS A 291 0.98 -28.76 11.35
N TYR A 292 -0.30 -28.63 11.03
CA TYR A 292 -1.41 -28.95 11.93
C TYR A 292 -2.35 -30.05 11.45
N PHE A 293 -2.32 -30.40 10.16
CA PHE A 293 -3.22 -31.36 9.52
C PHE A 293 -2.44 -32.26 8.56
N SER A 294 -2.87 -33.51 8.46
CA SER A 294 -2.41 -34.45 7.45
C SER A 294 -2.97 -34.12 6.05
N GLU A 295 -2.42 -34.77 5.02
CA GLU A 295 -2.94 -34.64 3.64
C GLU A 295 -4.39 -35.11 3.52
N GLU A 296 -4.75 -36.20 4.21
CA GLU A 296 -6.11 -36.76 4.22
C GLU A 296 -7.11 -35.79 4.86
N GLU A 297 -6.80 -35.29 6.06
CA GLU A 297 -7.63 -34.29 6.74
C GLU A 297 -7.79 -32.99 5.92
N THR A 298 -6.79 -32.66 5.12
CA THR A 298 -6.83 -31.50 4.22
C THR A 298 -7.71 -31.78 3.01
N LEU A 299 -7.59 -32.94 2.37
CA LEU A 299 -8.46 -33.35 1.25
C LEU A 299 -9.93 -33.45 1.67
N ASP A 300 -10.20 -34.06 2.82
CA ASP A 300 -11.55 -34.20 3.36
C ASP A 300 -12.18 -32.83 3.56
N PHE A 301 -11.43 -31.90 4.17
CA PHE A 301 -11.91 -30.54 4.35
C PHE A 301 -12.14 -29.80 3.02
N LEU A 302 -11.25 -29.98 2.03
CA LEU A 302 -11.42 -29.41 0.71
C LEU A 302 -12.65 -30.01 -0.01
N ALA A 303 -12.96 -31.28 0.21
CA ALA A 303 -14.17 -31.92 -0.29
C ALA A 303 -15.43 -31.37 0.39
N GLU A 304 -15.43 -31.22 1.71
CA GLU A 304 -16.54 -30.62 2.49
C GLU A 304 -16.89 -29.22 2.00
N ILE A 305 -15.89 -28.38 1.74
CA ILE A 305 -16.13 -26.99 1.31
C ILE A 305 -16.36 -26.86 -0.20
N ARG A 306 -16.32 -27.95 -0.97
CA ARG A 306 -16.40 -27.90 -2.44
C ARG A 306 -17.70 -27.29 -2.92
N GLU A 307 -18.82 -27.83 -2.45
CA GLU A 307 -20.15 -27.32 -2.79
C GLU A 307 -20.41 -25.95 -2.15
N PRO A 308 -20.19 -25.72 -0.84
CA PRO A 308 -20.34 -24.40 -0.23
C PRO A 308 -19.58 -23.29 -0.96
N SER A 309 -18.36 -23.57 -1.42
CA SER A 309 -17.54 -22.58 -2.13
C SER A 309 -18.14 -22.13 -3.47
N SER A 310 -18.98 -22.96 -4.10
CA SER A 310 -19.58 -22.65 -5.40
C SER A 310 -20.60 -21.51 -5.34
N TYR A 311 -21.17 -21.26 -4.16
CA TYR A 311 -22.11 -20.18 -3.91
C TYR A 311 -21.45 -18.84 -3.58
N ALA A 312 -20.12 -18.79 -3.45
CA ALA A 312 -19.39 -17.57 -3.09
C ALA A 312 -19.01 -16.75 -4.33
N ASP A 313 -19.24 -15.43 -4.27
CA ASP A 313 -18.86 -14.48 -5.33
C ASP A 313 -17.36 -14.58 -5.71
N ASN A 314 -16.50 -14.82 -4.71
CA ASN A 314 -15.10 -15.17 -4.90
C ASN A 314 -14.80 -16.56 -4.33
N ARG A 315 -15.08 -17.59 -5.13
CA ARG A 315 -14.87 -19.01 -4.78
C ARG A 315 -13.46 -19.32 -4.27
N LYS A 316 -12.41 -18.86 -4.96
CA LYS A 316 -11.02 -19.09 -4.55
C LYS A 316 -10.70 -18.38 -3.24
N GLY A 317 -11.16 -17.13 -3.08
CA GLY A 317 -11.02 -16.37 -1.83
C GLY A 317 -11.72 -17.05 -0.65
N PHE A 318 -12.91 -17.61 -0.87
CA PHE A 318 -13.64 -18.39 0.13
C PHE A 318 -12.84 -19.60 0.62
N ILE A 319 -12.28 -20.39 -0.31
CA ILE A 319 -11.49 -21.59 0.02
C ILE A 319 -10.26 -21.23 0.85
N ILE A 320 -9.50 -20.21 0.44
CA ILE A 320 -8.33 -19.73 1.19
C ILE A 320 -8.74 -19.21 2.58
N GLY A 321 -9.86 -18.50 2.68
CA GLY A 321 -10.40 -18.04 3.96
C GLY A 321 -10.81 -19.19 4.88
N ALA A 322 -11.44 -20.24 4.33
CA ALA A 322 -11.85 -21.42 5.08
C ALA A 322 -10.66 -22.20 5.64
N LEU A 323 -9.61 -22.40 4.84
CA LEU A 323 -8.36 -23.03 5.27
C LEU A 323 -7.68 -22.24 6.39
N LYS A 324 -7.59 -20.90 6.26
CA LYS A 324 -7.03 -20.02 7.31
C LYS A 324 -7.78 -20.20 8.63
N LYS A 325 -9.11 -20.17 8.58
CA LYS A 325 -9.96 -20.32 9.76
C LYS A 325 -9.80 -21.71 10.41
N LYS A 326 -9.62 -22.76 9.61
CA LYS A 326 -9.37 -24.12 10.12
C LYS A 326 -8.03 -24.19 10.87
N VAL A 327 -6.97 -23.60 10.32
CA VAL A 327 -5.66 -23.49 10.97
C VAL A 327 -5.72 -22.67 12.27
N GLU A 328 -6.39 -21.52 12.23
CA GLU A 328 -6.54 -20.63 13.40
C GLU A 328 -7.23 -21.36 14.56
N LYS A 329 -8.35 -22.04 14.30
CA LYS A 329 -9.05 -22.84 15.32
C LYS A 329 -8.15 -23.91 15.95
N LYS A 330 -7.38 -24.63 15.13
CA LYS A 330 -6.47 -25.68 15.62
C LYS A 330 -5.33 -25.12 16.45
N PHE A 331 -4.81 -23.95 16.07
CA PHE A 331 -3.83 -23.23 16.87
C PHE A 331 -4.39 -22.84 18.24
N GLU A 332 -5.59 -22.25 18.29
CA GLU A 332 -6.26 -21.89 19.55
C GLU A 332 -6.47 -23.12 20.45
N GLU A 333 -6.91 -24.24 19.87
CA GLU A 333 -7.10 -25.50 20.61
C GLU A 333 -5.82 -26.05 21.26
N ILE A 334 -4.66 -25.84 20.63
CA ILE A 334 -3.37 -26.38 21.10
C ILE A 334 -2.69 -25.45 22.11
N TYR A 335 -2.79 -24.13 21.92
CA TYR A 335 -1.92 -23.16 22.61
C TYR A 335 -2.65 -22.15 23.49
N LEU A 336 -3.97 -22.03 23.39
CA LEU A 336 -4.76 -21.04 24.15
C LEU A 336 -5.81 -21.69 25.07
N LYS A 337 -5.68 -23.00 25.33
CA LYS A 337 -6.42 -23.71 26.37
C LYS A 337 -5.74 -23.62 27.72
#